data_AF-A0A6P2IJE9-F1
#
_entry.id   AF-A0A6P2IJE9-F1
#
_cell.length_a   1.000
_cell.length_b   1.000
_cell.length_c   1.000
_cell.angle_alpha   90.00
_cell.angle_beta   90.00
_cell.angle_gamma   90.00
#
_symmetry.space_group_name_H-M   'P 1'
#
loop_
_entity.id
_entity.type
_entity.pdbx_description
1 polymer ?
#
loop_
_entity_poly.entity_id
_entity_poly.type
_entity_poly.pdbx_seq_one_letter_code
_entity_poly.pdbx_strand_id
1 'polypeptide(L)' 'MMLRTSDLCWNVDFQCDNVLCGHTYRTALTMTPEGPVQRTERRESLSLFDDSPNSGSVSDDGDASSPGYLKGD' A
#
# COMPACT_ATOMS: atom_id res chain seq x y z
N MET A 1 -34.39 14.72 5.65
CA MET A 1 -34.29 13.84 4.47
C MET A 1 -33.02 14.23 3.72
N MET A 2 -31.99 13.39 3.71
CA MET A 2 -30.83 13.61 2.84
C MET A 2 -31.25 13.22 1.42
N LEU A 3 -31.35 14.20 0.53
CA LEU A 3 -31.62 13.93 -0.89
C LEU A 3 -30.49 13.04 -1.42
N ARG A 4 -30.84 11.86 -1.95
CA ARG A 4 -29.90 11.05 -2.71
C ARG A 4 -29.49 11.83 -3.95
N THR A 5 -28.31 12.43 -3.92
CA THR A 5 -27.59 12.76 -5.13
C THR A 5 -27.34 11.46 -5.89
N SER A 6 -27.47 11.48 -7.22
CA SER A 6 -27.30 10.30 -8.08
C SER A 6 -26.00 9.55 -7.77
N ASP A 7 -25.92 8.25 -8.02
CA ASP A 7 -24.71 7.45 -7.75
C ASP A 7 -23.45 7.94 -8.51
N LEU A 8 -23.64 8.80 -9.49
CA LEU A 8 -22.60 9.44 -10.29
C LEU A 8 -22.28 10.88 -9.85
N CYS A 9 -22.90 11.35 -8.79
CA CYS A 9 -22.70 12.68 -8.23
C CYS A 9 -21.91 12.58 -6.92
N TRP A 10 -20.80 13.31 -6.88
CA TRP A 10 -19.82 13.28 -5.81
C TRP A 10 -19.65 14.67 -5.25
N ASN A 11 -19.81 14.82 -3.94
CA ASN A 11 -19.42 16.05 -3.25
C ASN A 11 -17.95 15.93 -2.88
N VAL A 12 -17.13 16.87 -3.36
CA VAL A 12 -15.70 16.91 -3.13
C VAL A 12 -15.37 18.13 -2.28
N ASP A 13 -14.75 17.85 -1.14
CA ASP A 13 -14.13 18.84 -0.28
C ASP A 13 -12.61 18.75 -0.47
N PHE A 14 -12.01 19.82 -0.98
CA PHE A 14 -10.56 19.95 -1.15
C PHE A 14 -10.04 21.04 -0.21
N GLN A 15 -9.08 20.68 0.63
CA GLN A 15 -8.39 21.61 1.52
C GLN A 15 -7.01 21.92 0.95
N CYS A 16 -6.65 23.19 0.88
CA CYS A 16 -5.30 23.57 0.48
C CYS A 16 -4.29 23.21 1.57
N ASP A 17 -3.21 22.52 1.21
CA ASP A 17 -2.13 22.15 2.12
C ASP A 17 -1.32 23.36 2.63
N ASN A 18 -1.45 24.51 1.96
CA ASN A 18 -0.79 25.73 2.40
C ASN A 18 -1.49 26.29 3.65
N VAL A 19 -0.85 26.07 4.80
CA VAL A 19 -1.25 26.55 6.13
C VAL A 19 -1.51 28.06 6.20
N LEU A 20 -0.94 28.86 5.29
CA LEU A 20 -1.13 30.32 5.28
C LEU A 20 -2.47 30.77 4.69
N CYS A 21 -3.06 30.00 3.76
CA CYS A 21 -4.29 30.40 3.10
C CYS A 21 -5.53 29.68 3.67
N GLY A 22 -5.39 28.48 4.26
CA GLY A 22 -6.47 27.80 4.99
C GLY A 22 -7.75 27.55 4.18
N HIS A 23 -7.70 27.71 2.86
CA HIS A 23 -8.89 27.68 2.02
C HIS A 23 -9.40 26.25 1.85
N THR A 24 -10.71 26.10 2.01
CA THR A 24 -11.44 24.88 1.68
C THR A 24 -12.34 25.18 0.48
N TYR A 25 -12.18 24.37 -0.56
CA TYR A 25 -13.02 24.41 -1.75
C TYR A 25 -14.00 23.26 -1.68
N ARG A 26 -15.28 23.55 -1.89
CA ARG A 26 -16.34 22.54 -1.93
C ARG A 26 -17.02 22.58 -3.28
N THR A 27 -17.18 21.43 -3.91
CA THR A 27 -17.81 21.33 -5.22
C THR A 27 -18.58 20.03 -5.37
N ALA A 28 -19.58 20.03 -6.25
CA ALA A 28 -20.30 18.84 -6.67
C ALA A 28 -19.86 18.46 -8.08
N LEU A 29 -19.34 17.24 -8.24
CA LEU A 29 -18.92 16.67 -9.52
C LEU A 29 -19.94 15.64 -9.97
N THR A 30 -20.48 15.80 -11.17
CA THR A 30 -21.31 14.79 -11.82
C THR A 30 -20.51 14.13 -12.94
N MET A 31 -20.36 12.81 -12.86
CA MET A 31 -19.61 12.03 -13.85
C MET A 31 -20.55 11.41 -14.89
N THR A 32 -20.14 11.46 -16.16
CA THR A 32 -20.84 10.78 -17.25
C THR A 32 -19.84 9.82 -17.91
N PRO A 33 -19.96 8.49 -17.71
CA PRO A 33 -19.03 7.55 -18.32
C PRO A 33 -19.20 7.55 -19.85
N GLU A 34 -18.10 7.70 -20.58
CA GLU A 34 -18.12 7.78 -22.05
C GLU A 34 -18.42 6.43 -22.74
N GLY A 35 -18.30 5.31 -22.01
CA GLY A 35 -18.58 3.96 -22.53
C GLY A 35 -18.23 2.86 -21.52
N PRO A 36 -18.44 1.58 -21.88
CA PRO A 36 -18.07 0.46 -21.02
C PRO A 36 -16.55 0.36 -20.86
N VAL A 37 -16.10 0.06 -19.65
CA VAL A 37 -14.69 -0.19 -19.36
C VAL A 37 -14.22 -1.40 -20.17
N GLN A 38 -13.21 -1.21 -21.04
CA GLN A 38 -12.59 -2.32 -21.75
C GLN A 38 -11.82 -3.19 -20.77
N ARG A 39 -12.14 -4.49 -20.72
CA ARG A 39 -11.39 -5.45 -19.91
C ARG A 39 -10.08 -5.75 -20.64
N THR A 40 -8.97 -5.22 -20.12
CA THR A 40 -7.64 -5.67 -20.56
C THR A 40 -7.43 -7.09 -20.07
N GLU A 41 -6.91 -7.97 -20.91
CA GLU A 41 -6.53 -9.33 -20.50
C GLU A 41 -5.53 -9.23 -19.34
N ARG A 42 -5.82 -9.96 -18.25
CA ARG A 42 -4.99 -9.98 -17.06
C ARG A 42 -3.61 -10.51 -17.45
N ARG A 43 -2.58 -9.65 -17.39
CA ARG A 43 -1.19 -10.09 -17.50
C ARG A 43 -0.93 -11.12 -16.39
N GLU A 44 -0.53 -12.33 -16.79
CA GLU A 44 -0.11 -13.36 -15.85
C GLU A 44 1.04 -12.78 -15.01
N SER A 45 0.85 -12.79 -13.69
CA SER A 45 1.89 -12.37 -12.75
C SER A 45 3.04 -13.36 -12.87
N LEU A 46 4.21 -12.90 -13.30
CA LEU A 46 5.43 -13.70 -13.23
C LEU A 46 5.63 -14.13 -11.77
N SER A 47 5.50 -15.42 -11.50
CA SER A 47 5.79 -16.03 -10.21
C SER A 47 7.29 -15.85 -9.93
N LEU A 48 7.63 -14.84 -9.13
CA LEU A 48 9.01 -14.51 -8.73
C LEU A 48 9.59 -15.49 -7.68
N PHE A 49 8.84 -16.51 -7.30
CA PHE A 49 9.25 -17.49 -6.29
C PHE A 49 9.37 -18.85 -6.96
N ASP A 50 10.53 -19.11 -7.54
CA ASP A 50 11.00 -20.47 -7.83
C ASP A 50 11.46 -21.04 -6.47
N ASP A 51 10.57 -21.79 -5.81
CA ASP A 51 10.89 -22.51 -4.57
C ASP A 51 11.74 -23.74 -4.94
N SER A 52 13.01 -23.49 -5.20
CA SER A 52 14.01 -24.54 -5.31
C SER A 52 14.42 -24.98 -3.90
N PRO A 53 14.16 -26.23 -3.46
CA PRO A 53 14.53 -26.68 -2.14
C PRO A 53 16.03 -27.00 -2.11
N ASN A 54 16.86 -26.00 -1.83
CA ASN A 54 18.23 -26.29 -1.43
C ASN A 54 18.21 -26.84 0.01
N SER A 55 18.07 -28.16 0.15
CA SER A 55 18.28 -28.88 1.42
C SER A 55 19.76 -28.80 1.81
N GLY A 56 20.20 -27.63 2.24
CA GLY A 56 21.47 -27.43 2.93
C GLY A 56 21.32 -27.95 4.35
N SER A 57 21.90 -29.12 4.62
CA SER A 57 22.01 -29.65 5.98
C SER A 57 22.87 -28.68 6.79
N VAL A 58 22.27 -27.94 7.72
CA VAL A 58 23.02 -27.17 8.71
C VAL A 58 23.50 -28.15 9.78
N SER A 59 24.81 -28.39 9.81
CA SER A 59 25.44 -29.11 10.91
C SER A 59 25.46 -28.20 12.14
N ASP A 60 24.77 -28.63 13.18
CA ASP A 60 24.83 -28.04 14.53
C ASP A 60 26.14 -28.51 15.18
N ASP A 61 27.22 -27.75 14.96
CA ASP A 61 28.48 -27.94 15.68
C ASP A 61 28.39 -27.15 16.99
N GLY A 62 28.15 -27.88 18.07
CA GLY A 62 27.94 -27.34 19.40
C GLY A 62 29.15 -26.61 20.01
N ASP A 63 28.79 -25.82 21.03
CA ASP A 63 29.59 -25.35 22.17
C ASP A 63 30.96 -24.70 21.87
N ALA A 64 30.97 -23.36 21.87
CA ALA A 64 32.17 -22.60 22.22
C ALA A 64 31.80 -21.59 23.31
N SER A 65 32.39 -21.79 24.48
CA SER A 65 32.11 -21.11 25.74
C SER A 65 32.07 -19.57 25.63
N SER A 66 31.14 -18.94 26.37
CA SER A 66 31.09 -17.48 26.50
C SER A 66 32.36 -16.93 27.18
N PRO A 67 33.11 -16.00 26.55
CA PRO A 67 34.17 -15.31 27.25
C PRO A 67 33.57 -14.25 28.19
N GLY A 68 34.00 -14.33 29.45
CA GLY A 68 33.55 -13.50 30.55
C GLY A 68 33.82 -12.01 30.39
N TYR A 69 32.95 -11.25 31.03
CA TYR A 69 32.96 -9.83 31.33
C TYR A 69 34.34 -9.33 31.81
N LEU A 70 34.83 -8.23 31.22
CA LEU A 70 35.77 -7.31 31.86
C LEU A 70 35.31 -5.86 31.61
N LYS A 71 34.90 -5.23 32.71
CA LYS A 71 34.61 -3.80 32.84
C LYS A 71 35.95 -3.07 33.03
N GLY A 72 36.24 -2.08 32.19
CA GLY A 72 37.42 -1.22 32.33
C GLY A 72 36.99 0.22 32.58
N ASP A 73 37.56 0.79 33.65
CA ASP A 73 37.36 2.13 34.22
C ASP A 73 37.55 3.32 33.27
#